data_AF-A0A3D2BQR7-F1
#
_entry.id   AF-A0A3D2BQR7-F1
#
_cell.length_a   1.000
_cell.length_b   1.000
_cell.length_c   1.000
_cell.angle_alpha   90.00
_cell.angle_beta   90.00
_cell.angle_gamma   90.00
#
_symmetry.space_group_name_H-M   'P 1'
#
loop_
_entity.id
_entity.type
_entity.pdbx_description
1 polymer ?
#
loop_
_entity_poly.entity_id
_entity_poly.type
_entity_poly.pdbx_seq_one_letter_code
_entity_poly.pdbx_strand_id
1 'polypeptide(L)'
;MCTLIILRRPDHDWPLLVAANRDEMAGRPWDPPARHWRDRENVVAGIDRLAGGTWMGLNDEGVTACILNRQDSLGPDPTLRSRGEIVLEALDHADAVDAAEALAG
;
A
#
# COMPACT_ATOMS: atom_id res chain seq x y z
N MET A 1 -10.31 11.09 0.56
CA MET A 1 -11.16 10.05 -0.06
C MET A 1 -10.24 9.20 -0.93
N CYS A 2 -10.49 7.90 -1.07
CA CYS A 2 -9.62 7.02 -1.85
C CYS A 2 -10.45 6.20 -2.82
N THR A 3 -9.90 5.97 -4.02
CA THR A 3 -10.51 5.16 -5.07
C THR A 3 -9.51 4.10 -5.50
N LEU A 4 -9.95 2.85 -5.51
CA LEU A 4 -9.22 1.72 -6.09
C LEU A 4 -9.89 1.30 -7.39
N ILE A 5 -9.09 1.18 -8.44
CA ILE A 5 -9.53 0.74 -9.77
C ILE A 5 -8.76 -0.55 -10.08
N ILE A 6 -9.50 -1.61 -10.36
CA ILE A 6 -8.96 -2.90 -10.77
C ILE A 6 -9.56 -3.24 -12.13
N LEU A 7 -8.69 -3.49 -13.11
CA LEU A 7 -9.08 -4.02 -14.41
C LEU A 7 -8.46 -5.41 -14.59
N ARG A 8 -9.31 -6.43 -14.62
CA ARG A 8 -8.92 -7.82 -14.86
C ARG A 8 -9.25 -8.21 -16.30
N ARG A 9 -8.24 -8.67 -17.04
CA ARG A 9 -8.33 -9.06 -18.46
C ARG A 9 -7.55 -10.35 -18.70
N PRO A 10 -8.14 -11.52 -18.40
CA PRO A 10 -7.50 -12.79 -18.73
C PRO A 10 -7.09 -12.82 -20.21
N ASP A 11 -5.96 -13.47 -20.51
CA ASP A 11 -5.41 -13.66 -21.87
C ASP A 11 -4.97 -12.38 -22.61
N HIS A 12 -4.92 -11.24 -21.93
CA HIS A 12 -4.32 -10.00 -22.45
C HIS A 12 -2.86 -9.87 -21.98
N ASP A 13 -1.98 -9.23 -22.76
CA ASP A 13 -0.59 -8.88 -22.38
C ASP A 13 -0.45 -8.13 -21.04
N TRP A 14 -1.55 -7.54 -20.56
CA TRP A 14 -1.65 -6.77 -19.32
C TRP A 14 -2.86 -7.30 -18.54
N PRO A 15 -2.73 -8.49 -17.94
CA PRO A 15 -3.87 -9.25 -17.46
C PRO A 15 -4.51 -8.66 -16.19
N LEU A 16 -3.76 -7.81 -15.50
CA LEU A 16 -4.21 -7.04 -14.36
C LEU A 16 -3.64 -5.62 -14.44
N LEU A 17 -4.50 -4.61 -14.31
CA LEU A 17 -4.09 -3.24 -14.02
C LEU A 17 -4.70 -2.83 -12.69
N VAL A 18 -3.87 -2.23 -11.84
CA VAL A 18 -4.28 -1.69 -10.55
C VAL A 18 -3.89 -0.22 -10.51
N ALA A 19 -4.85 0.64 -10.18
CA ALA A 19 -4.59 2.06 -9.94
C ALA A 19 -5.28 2.46 -8.63
N ALA A 20 -4.57 3.20 -7.79
CA ALA A 20 -5.12 3.78 -6.58
C ALA A 20 -4.98 5.30 -6.64
N ASN A 21 -6.09 6.01 -6.48
CA ASN A 21 -6.07 7.45 -6.27
C ASN A 21 -6.33 7.73 -4.80
N ARG A 22 -5.41 8.45 -4.15
CA ARG A 22 -5.56 8.89 -2.77
C ARG A 22 -5.69 10.41 -2.73
N ASP A 23 -6.91 10.87 -2.43
CA ASP A 23 -7.16 12.27 -2.16
C ASP A 23 -6.73 12.58 -0.72
N GLU A 24 -5.66 13.36 -0.61
CA GLU A 24 -4.98 13.70 0.63
C GLU A 24 -4.79 15.21 0.74
N MET A 25 -4.44 15.71 1.93
CA MET A 25 -4.14 17.12 2.14
C MET A 25 -2.98 17.56 1.23
N ALA A 26 -3.17 18.64 0.48
CA ALA A 26 -2.18 19.15 -0.48
C ALA A 26 -0.79 19.42 0.13
N GLY A 27 -0.74 19.77 1.42
CA GLY A 27 0.50 20.02 2.16
C GLY A 27 1.10 18.80 2.85
N ARG A 28 0.51 17.61 2.75
CA ARG A 28 1.04 16.42 3.41
C ARG A 28 2.36 16.00 2.74
N PRO A 29 3.48 15.95 3.46
CA PRO A 29 4.77 15.59 2.87
C PRO A 29 4.83 14.09 2.58
N TRP A 30 5.32 13.72 1.40
CA TRP A 30 5.51 12.33 1.00
C TRP A 30 6.64 12.20 -0.04
N ASP A 31 7.21 11.01 -0.14
CA ASP A 31 8.17 10.64 -1.18
C ASP A 31 7.53 9.80 -2.28
N PRO A 32 7.86 10.05 -3.56
CA PRO A 32 7.33 9.28 -4.68
C PRO A 32 7.79 7.81 -4.63
N PRO A 33 7.10 6.90 -5.34
CA PRO A 33 7.47 5.48 -5.34
C PRO A 33 8.92 5.26 -5.79
N ALA A 34 9.71 4.61 -4.93
CA ALA A 34 11.05 4.12 -5.22
C ALA A 34 11.43 3.02 -4.20
N ARG A 35 12.67 2.52 -4.28
CA ARG A 35 13.25 1.58 -3.31
C ARG A 35 13.83 2.31 -2.11
N HIS A 36 12.97 2.86 -1.26
CA HIS A 36 13.40 3.60 -0.07
C HIS A 36 13.62 2.72 1.17
N TRP A 37 12.98 1.55 1.21
CA TRP A 37 12.88 0.70 2.40
C TRP A 37 14.10 -0.22 2.52
N ARG A 38 15.05 0.15 3.39
CA ARG A 38 16.33 -0.60 3.54
C ARG A 38 16.15 -2.02 4.07
N ASP A 39 15.11 -2.26 4.86
CA ASP A 39 14.75 -3.58 5.38
C ASP A 39 13.84 -4.37 4.43
N ARG A 40 13.45 -3.77 3.29
CA ARG A 40 12.58 -4.35 2.26
C ARG A 40 13.09 -3.93 0.88
N GLU A 41 14.32 -4.34 0.54
CA GLU A 41 14.96 -3.91 -0.71
C GLU A 41 14.21 -4.34 -1.97
N ASN A 42 13.37 -5.38 -1.87
CA ASN A 42 12.47 -5.87 -2.93
C ASN A 42 11.22 -5.01 -3.13
N VAL A 43 10.96 -4.00 -2.29
CA VAL A 43 9.74 -3.18 -2.32
C VAL A 43 9.97 -1.84 -3.02
N VAL A 44 9.08 -1.52 -3.96
CA VAL A 44 8.89 -0.19 -4.53
C VAL A 44 7.62 0.43 -3.96
N ALA A 45 7.77 1.48 -3.16
CA ALA A 45 6.64 2.18 -2.55
C ALA A 45 7.01 3.63 -2.21
N GLY A 46 6.02 4.51 -2.10
CA GLY A 46 6.24 5.86 -1.57
C GLY A 46 6.43 5.86 -0.05
N ILE A 47 6.80 7.00 0.53
CA ILE A 47 6.85 7.20 1.99
C ILE A 47 5.90 8.33 2.37
N ASP A 48 4.96 8.06 3.28
CA ASP A 48 4.25 9.10 4.02
C ASP A 48 5.18 9.67 5.08
N ARG A 49 5.75 10.85 4.86
CA ARG A 49 6.75 11.44 5.77
C ARG A 49 6.17 11.88 7.11
N LEU A 50 4.84 11.96 7.23
CA LEU A 50 4.19 12.31 8.49
C LEU A 50 3.95 11.08 9.36
N ALA A 51 3.52 9.96 8.78
CA ALA A 51 3.16 8.74 9.53
C ALA A 51 4.15 7.57 9.38
N GLY A 52 5.18 7.69 8.52
CA GLY A 52 6.24 6.70 8.38
C GLY A 52 5.88 5.40 7.64
N GLY A 53 4.70 5.32 7.02
CA GLY A 53 4.25 4.15 6.25
C GLY A 53 4.09 4.44 4.76
N THR A 54 3.34 3.60 4.04
CA THR A 54 2.99 3.84 2.64
C THR A 54 1.51 3.63 2.36
N TRP A 55 0.98 4.21 1.28
CA TRP A 55 -0.41 3.99 0.85
C TRP A 55 -0.55 2.95 -0.24
N MET A 56 0.52 2.68 -0.98
CA MET A 56 0.55 1.72 -2.07
C MET A 56 1.99 1.29 -2.35
N GLY A 57 2.18 0.02 -2.67
CA GLY A 57 3.47 -0.52 -3.10
C GLY A 57 3.34 -1.80 -3.89
N LEU A 58 4.49 -2.23 -4.42
CA LEU A 58 4.68 -3.45 -5.19
C LEU A 58 6.01 -4.09 -4.73
N ASN A 59 6.03 -5.40 -4.55
CA ASN A 59 7.28 -6.15 -4.37
C ASN A 59 7.72 -6.85 -5.67
N ASP A 60 8.95 -7.37 -5.69
CA ASP A 60 9.54 -8.03 -6.86
C ASP A 60 8.84 -9.35 -7.23
N GLU A 61 8.07 -9.91 -6.30
CA GLU A 61 7.24 -11.11 -6.47
C GLU A 61 5.91 -10.81 -7.18
N GLY A 62 5.57 -9.53 -7.35
CA GLY A 62 4.34 -9.09 -8.04
C GLY A 62 3.15 -8.83 -7.11
N VAL A 63 3.33 -8.93 -5.79
CA VAL A 63 2.29 -8.56 -4.80
C VAL A 63 2.12 -7.05 -4.81
N THR A 64 0.90 -6.60 -5.12
CA THR A 64 0.51 -5.19 -5.05
C THR A 64 -0.43 -4.99 -3.89
N ALA A 65 -0.09 -4.06 -3.00
CA ALA A 65 -0.92 -3.71 -1.86
C ALA A 65 -1.20 -2.21 -1.84
N CYS A 66 -2.41 -1.84 -1.44
CA CYS A 66 -2.79 -0.45 -1.21
C CYS A 66 -3.82 -0.36 -0.10
N ILE A 67 -3.84 0.76 0.62
CA ILE A 67 -4.78 0.98 1.72
C ILE A 67 -5.70 2.17 1.47
N LEU A 68 -6.98 1.95 1.73
CA LEU A 68 -8.04 2.94 1.52
C LEU A 68 -8.39 3.70 2.80
N ASN A 69 -9.15 4.77 2.65
CA ASN A 69 -9.75 5.45 3.78
C ASN A 69 -10.74 4.51 4.50
N ARG A 70 -10.77 4.60 5.82
CA ARG A 70 -11.78 3.94 6.65
C ARG A 70 -12.71 5.03 7.18
N GLN A 71 -14.00 4.87 6.95
CA GLN A 71 -15.02 5.71 7.59
C GLN A 71 -15.12 5.36 9.08
N ASP A 72 -15.51 6.32 9.91
CA ASP A 72 -15.68 6.15 11.36
C ASP A 72 -14.42 5.70 12.12
N SER A 73 -13.23 6.11 11.64
CA SER A 73 -12.01 5.98 12.45
C SER A 73 -12.06 6.94 13.64
N LEU A 74 -11.54 6.52 14.80
CA LEU A 74 -11.38 7.36 16.00
C LEU A 74 -10.44 8.58 15.83
N GLY A 75 -9.88 8.77 14.62
CA GLY A 75 -8.86 9.76 14.34
C GLY A 75 -7.44 9.19 14.48
N PRO A 76 -6.41 9.98 14.19
CA PRO A 76 -5.03 9.59 14.43
C PRO A 76 -4.76 9.50 15.93
N ASP A 77 -4.21 8.37 16.38
CA ASP A 77 -3.71 8.17 17.73
C ASP A 77 -2.18 7.99 17.65
N PRO A 78 -1.38 8.87 18.27
CA PRO A 78 0.08 8.81 18.21
C PRO A 78 0.66 7.59 18.94
N THR A 79 -0.14 6.87 19.73
CA THR A 79 0.28 5.64 20.42
C THR A 79 0.10 4.38 19.56
N LEU A 80 -0.61 4.50 18.44
CA LEU A 80 -0.86 3.39 17.52
C LEU A 80 0.10 3.44 16.33
N ARG A 81 0.38 2.25 15.78
CA ARG A 81 1.14 2.08 14.54
C ARG A 81 0.42 2.71 13.36
N SER A 82 1.17 3.14 12.35
CA SER A 82 0.59 3.72 11.15
C SER A 82 -0.15 2.65 10.36
N ARG A 83 -1.36 2.96 9.86
CA ARG A 83 -2.06 2.06 8.93
C ARG A 83 -1.26 1.81 7.64
N GLY A 84 -0.33 2.70 7.29
CA GLY A 84 0.55 2.49 6.16
C GLY A 84 1.54 1.33 6.35
N GLU A 85 1.71 0.83 7.58
CA GLU A 85 2.50 -0.37 7.86
C GLU A 85 1.79 -1.65 7.39
N ILE A 86 0.45 -1.68 7.35
CA ILE A 86 -0.32 -2.82 6.81
C ILE A 86 0.07 -3.10 5.36
N VAL A 87 0.33 -2.04 4.57
CA VAL A 87 0.77 -2.18 3.19
C VAL A 87 2.17 -2.79 3.13
N LEU A 88 3.07 -2.41 4.04
CA LEU A 88 4.43 -2.97 4.09
C LEU A 88 4.42 -4.42 4.54
N GLU A 89 3.62 -4.76 5.56
CA GLU A 89 3.43 -6.13 6.03
C GLU A 89 2.90 -7.03 4.91
N ALA A 90 1.91 -6.57 4.13
CA ALA A 90 1.42 -7.32 2.97
C ALA A 90 2.52 -7.61 1.94
N LEU A 91 3.47 -6.69 1.77
CA LEU A 91 4.54 -6.78 0.78
C LEU A 91 5.73 -7.63 1.23
N ASP A 92 5.74 -8.10 2.49
CA ASP A 92 6.73 -9.05 3.01
C ASP A 92 6.45 -10.51 2.58
N HIS A 93 5.38 -10.74 1.80
CA HIS A 93 4.95 -12.07 1.37
C HIS A 93 5.19 -12.32 -0.13
N ALA A 94 5.34 -13.60 -0.49
CA ALA A 94 5.64 -14.02 -1.85
C ALA A 94 4.43 -14.03 -2.80
N ASP A 95 3.20 -14.07 -2.27
CA ASP A 95 1.99 -13.96 -3.06
C ASP A 95 0.85 -13.28 -2.29
N ALA A 96 -0.20 -12.91 -3.03
CA ALA A 96 -1.32 -12.14 -2.49
C ALA A 96 -2.25 -12.94 -1.57
N VAL A 97 -2.26 -14.28 -1.66
CA VAL A 97 -3.08 -15.14 -0.78
C VAL A 97 -2.43 -15.17 0.60
N ASP A 98 -1.14 -15.49 0.66
CA ASP A 98 -0.38 -15.51 1.91
C ASP A 98 -0.41 -14.15 2.61
N ALA A 99 -0.25 -13.06 1.85
CA ALA A 99 -0.35 -11.69 2.38
C ALA A 99 -1.72 -11.40 3.01
N ALA A 100 -2.80 -11.83 2.36
CA ALA A 100 -4.16 -11.60 2.83
C ALA A 100 -4.46 -12.43 4.09
N GLU A 101 -4.03 -13.69 4.12
CA GLU A 101 -4.21 -14.57 5.29
C GLU A 101 -3.45 -14.08 6.51
N ALA A 102 -2.21 -13.61 6.33
CA ALA A 102 -1.40 -13.06 7.41
C ALA A 102 -2.03 -11.82 8.08
N LEU A 103 -2.78 -11.02 7.32
CA LEU A 103 -3.42 -9.79 7.79
C LEU A 103 -4.87 -9.99 8.29
N ALA A 104 -5.47 -11.16 8.04
CA ALA A 104 -6.86 -11.43 8.39
C ALA A 104 -7.06 -11.95 9.83
N GLY A 105 -5.99 -12.23 10.57
CA GLY A 105 -6.00 -12.65 11.98
C GLY A 105 -6.26 -11.51 12.96
#